data_AF-A0A7K0R9H1-F1
#
_entry.id   AF-A0A7K0R9H1-F1
#
_cell.length_a   1.000
_cell.length_b   1.000
_cell.length_c   1.000
_cell.angle_alpha   90.00
_cell.angle_beta   90.00
_cell.angle_gamma   90.00
#
_symmetry.space_group_name_H-M   'P 1'
#
loop_
_entity.id
_entity.type
_entity.pdbx_description
1 polymer ?
#
loop_
_entity_poly.entity_id
_entity_poly.type
_entity_poly.pdbx_seq_one_letter_code
_entity_poly.pdbx_strand_id
1 'polypeptide(L)'
;MTSARTSSGRPSTASVIACRNGASKLFTGGSPMTRCARPSSTVTVMPDSVAMRRPYVRCALRAAGVMASLWDALPKPISASASTQRDARRRDCAPSPRTRGHVMAEHTSDAPLADDPAPDTKGHDDDVVSRPRSRMSGRDIVSRYGLLIAFLATIVVFSIAKSDVFPTGRNLESILTAAGPSLILAVGLTVVLVMQDFDLSIGAMIGLAAGAAVNFMVSNGIGWIPAVVLIFVIAIGVGLANGFMIAYLGGSSFIITLAVGTILTGIEYALSGQNTTYSGFPEAFTKIAKGELLGLSNLIWIAAVVAIIIWLLLERTEIGRYMYAIGGNPEAARLSGVRVRGLRVLGFVIVAITAAIVGLLLTSQSSSYAPNLGIPYLLPAFAAVFLGAAVFRPGEFNVAGTVIGVLFLGVIQTGLTMLNLETYLINLVQGGILVTAVLVSRLGQRSAT
;
A
#
# COMPACT_ATOMS: atom_id res chain seq x y z
N MET A 1 -26.66 64.67 -39.16
CA MET A 1 -26.04 64.74 -40.51
C MET A 1 -25.40 63.37 -40.80
N THR A 2 -25.33 62.96 -42.08
CA THR A 2 -24.48 61.89 -42.68
C THR A 2 -24.16 60.62 -41.82
N SER A 3 -24.70 59.43 -42.12
CA SER A 3 -24.42 58.54 -43.28
C SER A 3 -23.00 57.92 -43.21
N ALA A 4 -22.78 56.59 -43.27
CA ALA A 4 -23.62 55.37 -43.23
C ALA A 4 -22.74 54.14 -42.82
N ARG A 5 -22.95 52.83 -43.09
CA ARG A 5 -23.89 52.04 -43.93
C ARG A 5 -23.95 50.54 -43.49
N THR A 6 -24.85 49.77 -44.11
CA THR A 6 -24.91 48.30 -44.41
C THR A 6 -23.71 47.37 -44.11
N SER A 7 -23.84 46.06 -43.82
CA SER A 7 -25.04 45.18 -43.62
C SER A 7 -24.64 43.74 -43.17
N SER A 8 -25.66 42.93 -42.83
CA SER A 8 -25.74 41.43 -42.71
C SER A 8 -24.67 40.54 -43.39
N GLY A 9 -24.34 39.33 -42.89
CA GLY A 9 -24.70 38.68 -41.60
C GLY A 9 -25.00 37.15 -41.66
N ARG A 10 -24.56 36.43 -40.61
CA ARG A 10 -25.06 35.11 -40.09
C ARG A 10 -24.94 33.83 -40.97
N PRO A 11 -25.03 32.60 -40.39
CA PRO A 11 -23.98 31.58 -40.58
C PRO A 11 -24.47 30.19 -41.02
N SER A 12 -23.56 29.22 -41.17
CA SER A 12 -23.88 27.77 -41.11
C SER A 12 -22.65 26.83 -41.04
N THR A 13 -22.80 25.71 -40.31
CA THR A 13 -22.28 24.32 -40.57
C THR A 13 -20.77 24.03 -40.82
N ALA A 14 -20.26 22.79 -40.75
CA ALA A 14 -20.52 21.59 -39.92
C ALA A 14 -19.52 20.47 -40.35
N SER A 15 -19.28 19.46 -39.49
CA SER A 15 -18.63 18.16 -39.79
C SER A 15 -17.15 18.20 -40.25
N VAL A 16 -16.22 17.43 -39.69
CA VAL A 16 -16.13 15.95 -39.58
C VAL A 16 -16.03 15.25 -40.95
N ILE A 17 -14.85 14.70 -41.25
CA ILE A 17 -14.61 13.47 -42.03
C ILE A 17 -13.20 12.96 -41.71
N ALA A 18 -13.01 11.64 -41.64
CA ALA A 18 -11.71 11.00 -41.43
C ALA A 18 -11.53 9.81 -42.38
N CYS A 19 -10.46 9.82 -43.19
CA CYS A 19 -9.98 8.75 -44.07
C CYS A 19 -8.71 9.25 -44.81
N ARG A 20 -7.77 8.42 -45.29
CA ARG A 20 -7.54 6.97 -45.14
C ARG A 20 -6.06 6.67 -45.46
N ASN A 21 -5.62 5.42 -45.25
CA ASN A 21 -4.28 4.95 -45.62
C ASN A 21 -3.96 5.13 -47.12
N GLY A 22 -2.72 5.47 -47.44
CA GLY A 22 -2.15 5.38 -48.80
C GLY A 22 -0.63 5.28 -48.72
N ALA A 23 -0.04 4.26 -49.35
CA ALA A 23 1.40 3.98 -49.27
C ALA A 23 2.00 3.75 -50.66
N SER A 24 2.97 4.58 -51.06
CA SER A 24 3.81 4.31 -52.23
C SER A 24 5.16 5.03 -52.16
N LYS A 25 6.19 4.27 -52.53
CA LYS A 25 7.62 4.56 -52.66
C LYS A 25 7.94 5.89 -53.36
N LEU A 26 9.03 6.52 -52.93
CA LEU A 26 9.99 7.20 -53.83
C LEU A 26 11.42 6.89 -53.35
N PHE A 27 12.41 7.04 -54.23
CA PHE A 27 13.75 6.43 -54.11
C PHE A 27 14.86 7.47 -54.27
N THR A 28 16.12 7.03 -54.10
CA THR A 28 17.38 7.80 -54.18
C THR A 28 17.66 8.72 -52.98
N GLY A 29 18.88 8.80 -52.44
CA GLY A 29 20.08 8.01 -52.74
C GLY A 29 21.23 8.33 -51.76
N GLY A 30 22.33 7.56 -51.81
CA GLY A 30 23.56 7.82 -51.03
C GLY A 30 23.96 6.70 -50.06
N SER A 31 25.13 6.11 -50.30
CA SER A 31 25.88 5.19 -49.43
C SER A 31 27.28 5.81 -49.18
N PRO A 32 28.15 5.35 -48.24
CA PRO A 32 28.22 3.98 -47.71
C PRO A 32 28.53 3.78 -46.20
N MET A 33 28.36 2.52 -45.75
CA MET A 33 29.11 1.75 -44.73
C MET A 33 29.71 2.48 -43.50
N THR A 34 29.47 1.98 -42.27
CA THR A 34 30.22 0.81 -41.78
C THR A 34 29.66 0.16 -40.49
N ARG A 35 30.06 -1.11 -40.27
CA ARG A 35 30.05 -1.89 -39.00
C ARG A 35 28.69 -2.19 -38.35
N CYS A 36 28.18 -3.40 -38.61
CA CYS A 36 27.30 -4.10 -37.68
C CYS A 36 28.06 -4.52 -36.40
N ALA A 37 27.45 -4.36 -35.24
CA ALA A 37 27.89 -4.98 -33.99
C ALA A 37 26.93 -6.12 -33.61
N ARG A 38 27.47 -7.27 -33.18
CA ARG A 38 26.66 -8.39 -32.67
C ARG A 38 26.29 -8.14 -31.20
N PRO A 39 25.05 -8.37 -30.75
CA PRO A 39 24.80 -8.61 -29.33
C PRO A 39 25.40 -9.97 -28.94
N SER A 40 26.22 -9.99 -27.89
CA SER A 40 26.83 -11.22 -27.36
C SER A 40 25.81 -12.01 -26.52
N SER A 41 25.49 -13.23 -26.94
CA SER A 41 24.59 -14.14 -26.24
C SER A 41 25.26 -14.80 -25.03
N THR A 42 25.25 -14.13 -23.88
CA THR A 42 25.68 -14.73 -22.61
C THR A 42 24.55 -15.57 -22.03
N VAL A 43 24.58 -16.87 -22.29
CA VAL A 43 23.61 -17.83 -21.74
C VAL A 43 23.99 -18.15 -20.29
N THR A 44 23.23 -17.62 -19.33
CA THR A 44 23.35 -18.02 -17.92
C THR A 44 22.52 -19.29 -17.68
N VAL A 45 23.19 -20.40 -17.40
CA VAL A 45 22.56 -21.68 -17.09
C VAL A 45 21.91 -21.63 -15.70
N MET A 46 20.61 -21.92 -15.61
CA MET A 46 19.97 -22.30 -14.34
C MET A 46 20.15 -23.81 -14.11
N PRO A 47 20.46 -24.27 -12.89
CA PRO A 47 20.49 -25.69 -12.57
C PRO A 47 19.07 -26.25 -12.46
N ASP A 48 18.87 -27.44 -12.99
CA ASP A 48 17.60 -28.16 -12.96
C ASP A 48 17.26 -28.77 -11.59
N SER A 49 15.99 -29.20 -11.47
CA SER A 49 15.42 -30.14 -10.48
C SER A 49 14.95 -29.62 -9.11
N VAL A 50 13.63 -29.43 -9.00
CA VAL A 50 12.78 -30.43 -8.30
C VAL A 50 11.51 -30.65 -9.14
N ALA A 51 11.23 -31.89 -9.55
CA ALA A 51 10.06 -32.23 -10.36
C ALA A 51 9.25 -33.37 -9.74
N MET A 52 8.12 -33.08 -9.10
CA MET A 52 7.06 -34.00 -8.63
C MET A 52 5.92 -33.17 -7.99
N ARG A 53 4.60 -33.38 -8.14
CA ARG A 53 3.77 -34.23 -9.05
C ARG A 53 2.49 -33.45 -9.41
N ARG A 54 1.84 -33.76 -10.54
CA ARG A 54 0.39 -33.51 -10.77
C ARG A 54 -0.38 -34.80 -10.40
N PRO A 55 -1.65 -34.73 -9.93
CA PRO A 55 -2.78 -34.76 -10.89
C PRO A 55 -4.12 -34.13 -10.39
N TYR A 56 -4.24 -32.79 -10.33
CA TYR A 56 -5.55 -32.14 -10.11
C TYR A 56 -5.77 -30.90 -11.00
N VAL A 57 -5.87 -31.12 -12.33
CA VAL A 57 -6.21 -30.06 -13.31
C VAL A 57 -7.26 -30.53 -14.34
N ARG A 58 -8.25 -31.32 -13.90
CA ARG A 58 -9.41 -31.74 -14.71
C ARG A 58 -10.71 -31.83 -13.88
N CYS A 59 -11.11 -30.72 -13.26
CA CYS A 59 -12.48 -30.57 -12.70
C CYS A 59 -13.06 -29.15 -12.75
N ALA A 60 -12.29 -28.12 -13.14
CA ALA A 60 -12.68 -26.70 -13.07
C ALA A 60 -13.04 -26.08 -14.44
N LEU A 61 -13.44 -26.87 -15.44
CA LEU A 61 -13.75 -26.41 -16.81
C LEU A 61 -15.09 -26.94 -17.33
N ARG A 62 -16.19 -26.62 -16.63
CA ARG A 62 -17.58 -26.75 -17.11
C ARG A 62 -18.50 -25.63 -16.56
N ALA A 63 -18.06 -24.37 -16.65
CA ALA A 63 -18.86 -23.21 -16.22
C ALA A 63 -18.53 -21.90 -16.98
N ALA A 64 -18.27 -21.98 -18.29
CA ALA A 64 -18.10 -20.80 -19.16
C ALA A 64 -18.34 -21.16 -20.63
N GLY A 65 -19.61 -21.22 -21.05
CA GLY A 65 -19.94 -21.27 -22.48
C GLY A 65 -19.77 -19.88 -23.10
N VAL A 66 -19.18 -19.81 -24.29
CA VAL A 66 -18.79 -18.58 -25.05
C VAL A 66 -17.38 -18.05 -24.76
N MET A 67 -16.34 -18.78 -25.20
CA MET A 67 -15.06 -18.27 -25.74
C MET A 67 -14.33 -19.35 -26.58
N ALA A 68 -15.07 -20.12 -27.39
CA ALA A 68 -14.52 -21.26 -28.14
C ALA A 68 -13.76 -20.87 -29.43
N SER A 69 -14.00 -19.67 -29.97
CA SER A 69 -13.55 -19.25 -31.31
C SER A 69 -12.15 -18.61 -31.38
N LEU A 70 -11.42 -18.53 -30.27
CA LEU A 70 -10.09 -17.90 -30.19
C LEU A 70 -8.94 -18.88 -29.89
N TRP A 71 -9.23 -20.17 -29.65
CA TRP A 71 -8.20 -21.15 -29.27
C TRP A 71 -7.50 -21.81 -30.47
N ASP A 72 -8.15 -21.90 -31.62
CA ASP A 72 -7.60 -22.53 -32.84
C ASP A 72 -6.57 -21.67 -33.59
N ALA A 73 -6.28 -20.45 -33.12
CA ALA A 73 -5.36 -19.51 -33.76
C ALA A 73 -3.87 -19.68 -33.39
N LEU A 74 -3.51 -20.68 -32.57
CA LEU A 74 -2.14 -20.89 -32.09
C LEU A 74 -1.45 -22.09 -32.78
N PRO A 75 -0.19 -21.94 -33.26
CA PRO A 75 0.54 -23.00 -33.94
C PRO A 75 0.93 -24.14 -33.00
N LYS A 76 0.77 -25.38 -33.47
CA LYS A 76 1.08 -26.60 -32.70
C LYS A 76 2.57 -26.94 -32.81
N PRO A 77 3.26 -27.32 -31.72
CA PRO A 77 4.68 -27.68 -31.76
C PRO A 77 4.92 -29.01 -32.51
N ILE A 78 6.09 -29.11 -33.14
CA ILE A 78 6.50 -30.24 -33.98
C ILE A 78 6.96 -31.43 -33.13
N SER A 79 6.54 -32.64 -33.51
CA SER A 79 7.04 -33.89 -32.92
C SER A 79 8.39 -34.29 -33.53
N ALA A 80 9.42 -34.43 -32.69
CA ALA A 80 10.67 -35.10 -33.05
C ALA A 80 10.65 -36.56 -32.57
N SER A 81 11.21 -37.48 -33.36
CA SER A 81 11.14 -38.93 -33.15
C SER A 81 12.20 -39.45 -32.17
N ALA A 82 11.90 -40.58 -31.53
CA ALA A 82 12.90 -41.36 -30.81
C ALA A 82 13.83 -42.09 -31.79
N SER A 83 15.13 -42.15 -31.47
CA SER A 83 16.08 -43.06 -32.09
C SER A 83 16.92 -43.76 -31.02
N THR A 84 17.21 -45.03 -31.27
CA THR A 84 17.81 -45.95 -30.30
C THR A 84 19.34 -45.87 -30.34
N GLN A 85 19.98 -45.75 -29.18
CA GLN A 85 21.30 -46.35 -29.01
C GLN A 85 21.51 -46.86 -27.57
N ARG A 86 21.94 -48.12 -27.48
CA ARG A 86 22.48 -48.71 -26.24
C ARG A 86 23.97 -48.44 -26.23
N ASP A 87 24.54 -48.15 -25.06
CA ASP A 87 25.78 -48.82 -24.67
C ASP A 87 25.87 -48.95 -23.14
N ALA A 88 26.63 -49.93 -22.64
CA ALA A 88 26.56 -50.37 -21.25
C ALA A 88 27.94 -50.53 -20.60
N ARG A 89 28.22 -49.73 -19.55
CA ARG A 89 29.42 -49.91 -18.70
C ARG A 89 29.11 -49.83 -17.21
N ARG A 90 29.18 -51.01 -16.58
CA ARG A 90 29.28 -51.36 -15.16
C ARG A 90 29.85 -50.27 -14.23
N ARG A 91 29.27 -50.11 -13.03
CA ARG A 91 29.81 -50.67 -11.76
C ARG A 91 28.92 -50.37 -10.54
N ASP A 92 28.34 -51.44 -10.00
CA ASP A 92 28.36 -51.88 -8.59
C ASP A 92 28.24 -50.84 -7.44
N CYS A 93 27.24 -51.05 -6.56
CA CYS A 93 27.07 -50.32 -5.31
C CYS A 93 27.92 -50.92 -4.16
N ALA A 94 28.31 -50.09 -3.19
CA ALA A 94 28.92 -50.53 -1.92
C ALA A 94 28.36 -49.72 -0.71
N PRO A 95 28.24 -50.31 0.49
CA PRO A 95 27.56 -49.69 1.65
C PRO A 95 28.51 -48.97 2.63
N SER A 96 27.93 -48.28 3.62
CA SER A 96 28.65 -47.57 4.68
C SER A 96 29.25 -48.50 5.75
N PRO A 97 30.35 -48.09 6.44
CA PRO A 97 31.00 -48.89 7.46
C PRO A 97 30.24 -48.86 8.81
N ARG A 98 30.16 -50.03 9.46
CA ARG A 98 29.87 -50.17 10.90
C ARG A 98 31.19 -50.35 11.66
N THR A 99 31.30 -49.78 12.86
CA THR A 99 32.24 -50.21 13.90
C THR A 99 31.49 -51.03 14.96
N ARG A 100 32.15 -52.05 15.56
CA ARG A 100 31.51 -53.02 16.48
C ARG A 100 32.53 -53.81 17.30
N GLY A 101 32.15 -54.22 18.52
CA GLY A 101 32.89 -55.15 19.39
C GLY A 101 33.84 -54.47 20.39
N HIS A 102 34.13 -55.00 21.59
CA HIS A 102 33.68 -56.21 22.31
C HIS A 102 33.62 -55.87 23.84
N VAL A 103 32.64 -56.24 24.70
CA VAL A 103 32.07 -57.55 25.15
C VAL A 103 32.80 -58.13 26.39
N MET A 104 32.02 -58.72 27.33
CA MET A 104 32.36 -59.27 28.68
C MET A 104 32.48 -58.24 29.82
N ALA A 105 32.06 -58.50 31.08
CA ALA A 105 31.27 -59.62 31.66
C ALA A 105 30.56 -59.20 32.99
N GLU A 106 29.83 -60.12 33.60
CA GLU A 106 28.88 -59.95 34.71
C GLU A 106 29.38 -60.54 36.05
N HIS A 107 29.30 -59.80 37.16
CA HIS A 107 29.23 -60.38 38.52
C HIS A 107 28.63 -59.43 39.58
N THR A 108 28.27 -60.00 40.73
CA THR A 108 27.34 -59.47 41.75
C THR A 108 28.01 -59.04 43.06
N SER A 109 27.41 -58.06 43.76
CA SER A 109 27.38 -57.99 45.23
C SER A 109 26.43 -56.90 45.76
N ASP A 110 25.71 -57.18 46.85
CA ASP A 110 24.84 -56.24 47.55
C ASP A 110 25.59 -55.37 48.58
N ALA A 111 25.20 -54.09 48.72
CA ALA A 111 25.39 -53.27 49.93
C ALA A 111 24.48 -52.02 49.90
N PRO A 112 23.92 -51.54 51.03
CA PRO A 112 22.97 -50.42 51.06
C PRO A 112 23.58 -49.05 51.43
N LEU A 113 22.85 -47.99 51.05
CA LEU A 113 22.73 -46.65 51.65
C LEU A 113 23.92 -46.05 52.44
N ALA A 114 24.41 -44.92 51.93
CA ALA A 114 25.05 -43.87 52.73
C ALA A 114 24.37 -42.52 52.40
N ASP A 115 24.07 -41.72 53.42
CA ASP A 115 23.48 -40.39 53.25
C ASP A 115 24.56 -39.36 52.90
N ASP A 116 24.47 -38.74 51.72
CA ASP A 116 25.25 -37.55 51.40
C ASP A 116 24.67 -36.33 52.17
N PRO A 117 25.47 -35.58 52.94
CA PRO A 117 24.98 -34.43 53.70
C PRO A 117 24.61 -33.27 52.75
N ALA A 118 23.47 -32.64 52.99
CA ALA A 118 23.03 -31.49 52.21
C ALA A 118 24.04 -30.32 52.28
N PRO A 119 24.33 -29.64 51.15
CA PRO A 119 25.32 -28.57 51.11
C PRO A 119 24.89 -27.35 51.93
N ASP A 120 25.85 -26.79 52.66
CA ASP A 120 25.72 -25.63 53.55
C ASP A 120 25.33 -24.35 52.79
N THR A 121 24.03 -24.05 52.73
CA THR A 121 23.48 -22.84 52.09
C THR A 121 23.68 -21.59 52.94
N LYS A 122 24.95 -21.18 53.10
CA LYS A 122 25.27 -19.83 53.59
C LYS A 122 24.82 -18.79 52.58
N GLY A 123 24.18 -17.73 53.07
CA GLY A 123 23.61 -16.67 52.26
C GLY A 123 24.66 -15.99 51.38
N HIS A 124 24.34 -15.85 50.10
CA HIS A 124 25.05 -14.97 49.18
C HIS A 124 24.16 -13.74 48.93
N ASP A 125 24.04 -12.91 49.96
CA ASP A 125 23.40 -11.61 49.86
C ASP A 125 24.24 -10.66 49.00
N ASP A 126 23.54 -9.80 48.25
CA ASP A 126 24.04 -8.60 47.59
C ASP A 126 25.34 -8.69 46.76
N ASP A 127 25.20 -9.23 45.54
CA ASP A 127 25.93 -8.66 44.39
C ASP A 127 25.02 -8.52 43.16
N VAL A 128 24.04 -7.60 43.27
CA VAL A 128 23.20 -7.19 42.13
C VAL A 128 24.06 -6.37 41.17
N VAL A 129 24.75 -7.07 40.26
CA VAL A 129 25.64 -6.50 39.23
C VAL A 129 24.88 -5.51 38.36
N SER A 130 24.91 -4.25 38.78
CA SER A 130 24.17 -3.13 38.23
C SER A 130 24.85 -2.66 36.95
N ARG A 131 24.62 -3.43 35.87
CA ARG A 131 25.17 -3.20 34.52
C ARG A 131 25.13 -1.69 34.21
N PRO A 132 26.29 -1.05 33.96
CA PRO A 132 26.33 0.39 33.78
C PRO A 132 25.41 0.77 32.62
N ARG A 133 24.50 1.73 32.86
CA ARG A 133 23.61 2.26 31.82
C ARG A 133 24.46 2.81 30.69
N SER A 134 24.60 2.03 29.61
CA SER A 134 25.38 2.44 28.44
C SER A 134 24.83 3.76 27.93
N ARG A 135 25.70 4.76 27.81
CA ARG A 135 25.35 5.99 27.07
C ARG A 135 24.99 5.55 25.65
N MET A 136 23.72 5.69 25.27
CA MET A 136 23.26 5.43 23.91
C MET A 136 24.17 6.22 22.96
N SER A 137 24.75 5.55 21.98
CA SER A 137 25.60 6.20 20.99
C SER A 137 24.77 7.22 20.21
N GLY A 138 25.42 8.28 19.70
CA GLY A 138 24.76 9.22 18.79
C GLY A 138 24.16 8.50 17.57
N ARG A 139 24.76 7.37 17.16
CA ARG A 139 24.20 6.49 16.12
C ARG A 139 22.90 5.80 16.54
N ASP A 140 22.80 5.35 17.79
CA ASP A 140 21.62 4.64 18.33
C ASP A 140 20.43 5.59 18.51
N ILE A 141 20.71 6.86 18.86
CA ILE A 141 19.71 7.92 18.97
C ILE A 141 19.19 8.30 17.57
N VAL A 142 20.08 8.48 16.60
CA VAL A 142 19.70 8.82 15.22
C VAL A 142 18.97 7.65 14.52
N SER A 143 19.38 6.40 14.74
CA SER A 143 18.71 5.23 14.15
C SER A 143 17.30 5.00 14.72
N ARG A 144 17.07 5.33 16.00
CA ARG A 144 15.77 5.17 16.66
C ARG A 144 14.82 6.37 16.49
N TYR A 145 15.35 7.58 16.49
CA TYR A 145 14.54 8.82 16.49
C TYR A 145 14.68 9.66 15.22
N GLY A 146 15.32 9.13 14.17
CA GLY A 146 15.64 9.86 12.94
C GLY A 146 14.48 10.63 12.32
N LEU A 147 13.27 10.06 12.26
CA LEU A 147 12.08 10.79 11.77
C LEU A 147 11.66 11.93 12.70
N LEU A 148 11.65 11.72 14.02
CA LEU A 148 11.29 12.78 14.98
C LEU A 148 12.32 13.92 14.96
N ILE A 149 13.61 13.58 14.83
CA ILE A 149 14.69 14.56 14.65
C ILE A 149 14.50 15.32 13.34
N ALA A 150 14.24 14.63 12.22
CA ALA A 150 13.98 15.27 10.93
C ALA A 150 12.73 16.16 10.95
N PHE A 151 11.67 15.72 11.63
CA PHE A 151 10.41 16.47 11.76
C PHE A 151 10.59 17.76 12.55
N LEU A 152 11.20 17.69 13.74
CA LEU A 152 11.55 18.88 14.52
C LEU A 152 12.52 19.79 13.75
N ALA A 153 13.50 19.22 13.04
CA ALA A 153 14.41 19.99 12.19
C ALA A 153 13.67 20.73 11.05
N THR A 154 12.73 20.09 10.35
CA THR A 154 11.94 20.77 9.31
C THR A 154 11.06 21.88 9.88
N ILE A 155 10.43 21.67 11.04
CA ILE A 155 9.66 22.71 11.73
C ILE A 155 10.57 23.90 12.05
N VAL A 156 11.75 23.68 12.63
CA VAL A 156 12.71 24.75 12.96
C VAL A 156 13.22 25.47 11.71
N VAL A 157 13.61 24.74 10.66
CA VAL A 157 14.11 25.32 9.40
C VAL A 157 13.07 26.20 8.73
N PHE A 158 11.81 25.75 8.61
CA PHE A 158 10.76 26.59 8.04
C PHE A 158 10.35 27.75 8.98
N SER A 159 10.41 27.56 10.30
CA SER A 159 10.18 28.66 11.26
C SER A 159 11.25 29.75 11.16
N ILE A 160 12.51 29.41 10.86
CA ILE A 160 13.57 30.39 10.62
C ILE A 160 13.42 31.03 9.23
N ALA A 161 13.12 30.24 8.19
CA ALA A 161 13.00 30.75 6.81
C ALA A 161 11.74 31.61 6.57
N LYS A 162 10.71 31.48 7.42
CA LYS A 162 9.40 32.14 7.30
C LYS A 162 8.83 32.50 8.69
N SER A 163 9.62 33.21 9.49
CA SER A 163 9.32 33.64 10.87
C SER A 163 7.91 34.19 11.09
N ASP A 164 7.42 34.98 10.14
CA ASP A 164 6.22 35.80 10.35
C ASP A 164 4.92 35.05 10.02
N VAL A 165 5.03 33.89 9.36
CA VAL A 165 3.87 33.13 8.84
C VAL A 165 3.90 31.64 9.21
N PHE A 166 5.07 31.00 9.26
CA PHE A 166 5.16 29.56 9.49
C PHE A 166 4.91 29.14 10.96
N PRO A 167 5.52 29.76 12.00
CA PRO A 167 5.29 29.37 13.39
C PRO A 167 3.98 29.95 13.97
N THR A 168 2.95 30.14 13.14
CA THR A 168 1.66 30.75 13.54
C THR A 168 0.58 29.69 13.76
N GLY A 169 -0.36 29.95 14.68
CA GLY A 169 -1.51 29.06 14.93
C GLY A 169 -2.39 28.85 13.69
N ARG A 170 -2.53 29.88 12.84
CA ARG A 170 -3.24 29.79 11.56
C ARG A 170 -2.53 28.85 10.56
N ASN A 171 -1.20 28.84 10.53
CA ASN A 171 -0.47 27.87 9.73
C ASN A 171 -0.55 26.46 10.31
N LEU A 172 -0.52 26.30 11.64
CA LEU A 172 -0.74 25.00 12.29
C LEU A 172 -2.12 24.43 11.91
N GLU A 173 -3.20 25.22 11.99
CA GLU A 173 -4.52 24.81 11.51
C GLU A 173 -4.51 24.45 10.01
N SER A 174 -3.85 25.25 9.19
CA SER A 174 -3.74 25.01 7.73
C SER A 174 -3.03 23.69 7.44
N ILE A 175 -1.93 23.39 8.15
CA ILE A 175 -1.19 22.12 8.07
C ILE A 175 -2.08 20.95 8.52
N LEU A 176 -2.76 21.06 9.66
CA LEU A 176 -3.62 20.00 10.18
C LEU A 176 -4.83 19.73 9.26
N THR A 177 -5.42 20.79 8.69
CA THR A 177 -6.55 20.70 7.76
C THR A 177 -6.14 20.06 6.43
N ALA A 178 -4.95 20.38 5.91
CA ALA A 178 -4.40 19.76 4.70
C ALA A 178 -3.89 18.32 4.94
N ALA A 179 -3.40 18.02 6.15
CA ALA A 179 -2.91 16.70 6.54
C ALA A 179 -4.06 15.72 6.87
N GLY A 180 -5.22 16.20 7.34
CA GLY A 180 -6.34 15.38 7.79
C GLY A 180 -6.84 14.31 6.80
N PRO A 181 -7.03 14.60 5.49
CA PRO A 181 -7.42 13.59 4.51
C PRO A 181 -6.36 12.49 4.36
N SER A 182 -5.08 12.89 4.24
CA SER A 182 -3.94 11.98 4.20
C SER A 182 -3.80 11.15 5.49
N LEU A 183 -4.17 11.72 6.65
CA LEU A 183 -4.13 11.04 7.94
C LEU A 183 -5.15 9.90 8.00
N ILE A 184 -6.41 10.19 7.67
CA ILE A 184 -7.50 9.19 7.61
C ILE A 184 -7.11 8.05 6.66
N LEU A 185 -6.56 8.39 5.50
CA LEU A 185 -6.15 7.42 4.49
C LEU A 185 -4.98 6.54 4.97
N ALA A 186 -3.94 7.16 5.53
CA ALA A 186 -2.75 6.47 5.98
C ALA A 186 -3.04 5.54 7.17
N VAL A 187 -3.83 5.97 8.17
CA VAL A 187 -4.18 5.07 9.31
C VAL A 187 -5.05 3.90 8.86
N GLY A 188 -5.99 4.11 7.93
CA GLY A 188 -6.75 3.01 7.33
C GLY A 188 -5.86 2.01 6.61
N LEU A 189 -4.94 2.51 5.78
CA LEU A 189 -3.95 1.72 5.04
C LEU A 189 -2.98 0.94 5.96
N THR A 190 -2.66 1.47 7.15
CA THR A 190 -1.88 0.76 8.18
C THR A 190 -2.50 -0.58 8.55
N VAL A 191 -3.84 -0.71 8.54
CA VAL A 191 -4.54 -1.94 8.95
C VAL A 191 -4.22 -3.14 8.03
N VAL A 192 -4.15 -2.93 6.71
CA VAL A 192 -3.75 -4.00 5.77
C VAL A 192 -2.24 -4.21 5.74
N LEU A 193 -1.45 -3.13 5.82
CA LEU A 193 0.02 -3.22 5.84
C LEU A 193 0.55 -3.98 7.05
N VAL A 194 -0.10 -3.87 8.21
CA VAL A 194 0.19 -4.71 9.41
C VAL A 194 0.07 -6.20 9.08
N MET A 195 -0.86 -6.63 8.22
CA MET A 195 -1.04 -8.01 7.76
C MET A 195 -0.15 -8.39 6.55
N GLN A 196 0.80 -7.52 6.16
CA GLN A 196 1.60 -7.59 4.93
C GLN A 196 0.79 -7.58 3.63
N ASP A 197 -0.42 -7.04 3.66
CA ASP A 197 -1.28 -6.85 2.48
C ASP A 197 -1.26 -5.40 1.97
N PHE A 198 -1.39 -5.23 0.65
CA PHE A 198 -1.34 -3.92 -0.01
C PHE A 198 -2.69 -3.61 -0.67
N ASP A 199 -3.22 -2.40 -0.46
CA ASP A 199 -4.36 -1.87 -1.19
C ASP A 199 -3.97 -0.65 -2.03
N LEU A 200 -4.03 -0.78 -3.35
CA LEU A 200 -3.84 0.31 -4.31
C LEU A 200 -5.16 0.82 -4.91
N SER A 201 -6.29 0.13 -4.66
CA SER A 201 -7.63 0.59 -5.03
C SER A 201 -8.11 1.76 -4.17
N ILE A 202 -7.51 1.90 -2.97
CA ILE A 202 -7.78 2.97 -1.99
C ILE A 202 -7.84 4.38 -2.62
N GLY A 203 -6.98 4.69 -3.58
CA GLY A 203 -6.99 5.98 -4.31
C GLY A 203 -8.19 6.15 -5.25
N ALA A 204 -8.60 5.07 -5.92
CA ALA A 204 -9.79 5.07 -6.78
C ALA A 204 -11.10 5.01 -5.97
N MET A 205 -11.08 4.45 -4.74
CA MET A 205 -12.23 4.44 -3.84
C MET A 205 -12.56 5.86 -3.31
N ILE A 206 -11.55 6.72 -3.09
CA ILE A 206 -11.78 8.15 -2.83
C ILE A 206 -12.52 8.80 -4.01
N GLY A 207 -12.01 8.59 -5.24
CA GLY A 207 -12.60 9.15 -6.46
C GLY A 207 -14.04 8.68 -6.67
N LEU A 208 -14.29 7.38 -6.55
CA LEU A 208 -15.62 6.79 -6.60
C LEU A 208 -16.58 7.37 -5.54
N ALA A 209 -16.13 7.53 -4.29
CA ALA A 209 -16.97 8.13 -3.25
C ALA A 209 -17.31 9.60 -3.55
N ALA A 210 -16.37 10.36 -4.09
CA ALA A 210 -16.58 11.75 -4.50
C ALA A 210 -17.50 11.88 -5.74
N GLY A 211 -17.30 11.04 -6.74
CA GLY A 211 -18.16 10.98 -7.94
C GLY A 211 -19.57 10.48 -7.65
N ALA A 212 -19.72 9.53 -6.72
CA ALA A 212 -21.01 9.09 -6.20
C ALA A 212 -21.70 10.20 -5.39
N ALA A 213 -20.97 11.03 -4.64
CA ALA A 213 -21.54 12.19 -3.95
C ALA A 213 -22.15 13.21 -4.92
N VAL A 214 -21.47 13.50 -6.05
CA VAL A 214 -22.05 14.31 -7.14
C VAL A 214 -23.30 13.63 -7.71
N ASN A 215 -23.18 12.36 -8.10
CA ASN A 215 -24.26 11.65 -8.77
C ASN A 215 -25.53 11.61 -7.91
N PHE A 216 -25.40 11.26 -6.63
CA PHE A 216 -26.55 11.16 -5.73
C PHE A 216 -27.07 12.56 -5.35
N MET A 217 -26.22 13.45 -4.84
CA MET A 217 -26.70 14.72 -4.26
C MET A 217 -27.01 15.80 -5.30
N VAL A 218 -26.25 15.86 -6.39
CA VAL A 218 -26.35 16.93 -7.40
C VAL A 218 -27.12 16.47 -8.63
N SER A 219 -26.79 15.30 -9.20
CA SER A 219 -27.42 14.82 -10.45
C SER A 219 -28.81 14.20 -10.23
N ASN A 220 -29.02 13.50 -9.10
CA ASN A 220 -30.29 12.85 -8.77
C ASN A 220 -31.07 13.56 -7.63
N GLY A 221 -30.53 14.62 -7.04
CA GLY A 221 -31.20 15.39 -5.97
C GLY A 221 -31.45 14.61 -4.66
N ILE A 222 -30.77 13.49 -4.45
CA ILE A 222 -30.91 12.65 -3.25
C ILE A 222 -30.36 13.41 -2.04
N GLY A 223 -31.13 13.45 -0.95
CA GLY A 223 -30.71 14.08 0.30
C GLY A 223 -29.35 13.57 0.79
N TRP A 224 -28.52 14.46 1.34
CA TRP A 224 -27.12 14.14 1.63
C TRP A 224 -26.94 12.97 2.61
N ILE A 225 -27.87 12.77 3.56
CA ILE A 225 -27.83 11.66 4.52
C ILE A 225 -27.94 10.30 3.81
N PRO A 226 -29.03 9.97 3.07
CA PRO A 226 -29.11 8.71 2.34
C PRO A 226 -28.02 8.57 1.26
N ALA A 227 -27.56 9.66 0.64
CA ALA A 227 -26.42 9.61 -0.29
C ALA A 227 -25.12 9.16 0.41
N VAL A 228 -24.79 9.72 1.59
CA VAL A 228 -23.64 9.31 2.40
C VAL A 228 -23.77 7.85 2.86
N VAL A 229 -24.95 7.41 3.29
CA VAL A 229 -25.20 6.02 3.69
C VAL A 229 -24.97 5.06 2.51
N LEU A 230 -25.48 5.38 1.32
CA LEU A 230 -25.28 4.57 0.11
C LEU A 230 -23.80 4.50 -0.31
N ILE A 231 -23.06 5.60 -0.15
CA ILE A 231 -21.61 5.64 -0.42
C ILE A 231 -20.84 4.72 0.55
N PHE A 232 -21.22 4.68 1.83
CA PHE A 232 -20.65 3.71 2.78
C PHE A 232 -21.01 2.25 2.44
N VAL A 233 -22.24 1.98 1.97
CA VAL A 233 -22.63 0.63 1.51
C VAL A 233 -21.79 0.20 0.30
N ILE A 234 -21.56 1.09 -0.66
CA ILE A 234 -20.66 0.84 -1.80
C ILE A 234 -19.24 0.56 -1.33
N ALA A 235 -18.70 1.37 -0.41
CA ALA A 235 -17.36 1.20 0.14
C ALA A 235 -17.19 -0.16 0.86
N ILE A 236 -18.18 -0.54 1.68
CA ILE A 236 -18.20 -1.86 2.34
C ILE A 236 -18.24 -2.98 1.28
N GLY A 237 -19.05 -2.85 0.24
CA GLY A 237 -19.10 -3.82 -0.87
C GLY A 237 -17.76 -3.98 -1.59
N VAL A 238 -17.07 -2.87 -1.87
CA VAL A 238 -15.72 -2.86 -2.50
C VAL A 238 -14.68 -3.53 -1.59
N GLY A 239 -14.66 -3.17 -0.30
CA GLY A 239 -13.74 -3.77 0.67
C GLY A 239 -13.99 -5.26 0.90
N LEU A 240 -15.27 -5.68 0.92
CA LEU A 240 -15.66 -7.10 0.96
C LEU A 240 -15.18 -7.84 -0.30
N ALA A 241 -15.32 -7.23 -1.50
CA ALA A 241 -14.89 -7.83 -2.75
C ALA A 241 -13.36 -8.00 -2.82
N ASN A 242 -12.59 -6.94 -2.55
CA ASN A 242 -11.13 -6.98 -2.42
C ASN A 242 -10.72 -8.08 -1.43
N GLY A 243 -11.24 -7.99 -0.21
CA GLY A 243 -10.95 -8.93 0.87
C GLY A 243 -11.25 -10.38 0.50
N PHE A 244 -12.40 -10.64 -0.14
CA PHE A 244 -12.79 -11.99 -0.55
C PHE A 244 -11.84 -12.57 -1.61
N MET A 245 -11.55 -11.80 -2.67
CA MET A 245 -10.66 -12.25 -3.74
C MET A 245 -9.23 -12.53 -3.24
N ILE A 246 -8.75 -11.73 -2.29
CA ILE A 246 -7.40 -11.87 -1.72
C ILE A 246 -7.36 -13.02 -0.70
N ALA A 247 -8.30 -13.05 0.25
CA ALA A 247 -8.26 -14.00 1.37
C ALA A 247 -8.81 -15.40 1.06
N TYR A 248 -9.77 -15.52 0.14
CA TYR A 248 -10.43 -16.80 -0.20
C TYR A 248 -10.02 -17.34 -1.57
N LEU A 249 -9.86 -16.50 -2.59
CA LEU A 249 -9.39 -16.94 -3.91
C LEU A 249 -7.85 -16.97 -4.02
N GLY A 250 -7.14 -16.34 -3.07
CA GLY A 250 -5.68 -16.45 -2.93
C GLY A 250 -4.87 -15.64 -3.93
N GLY A 251 -5.46 -14.65 -4.59
CA GLY A 251 -4.73 -13.76 -5.49
C GLY A 251 -3.86 -12.73 -4.75
N SER A 252 -2.82 -12.23 -5.43
CA SER A 252 -1.95 -11.18 -4.90
C SER A 252 -2.72 -9.87 -4.65
N SER A 253 -2.64 -9.33 -3.43
CA SER A 253 -3.34 -8.10 -3.04
C SER A 253 -2.97 -6.89 -3.88
N PHE A 254 -1.69 -6.76 -4.24
CA PHE A 254 -1.20 -5.73 -5.16
C PHE A 254 -1.87 -5.79 -6.55
N ILE A 255 -2.01 -6.99 -7.13
CA ILE A 255 -2.57 -7.17 -8.48
C ILE A 255 -4.09 -6.99 -8.46
N ILE A 256 -4.77 -7.58 -7.47
CA ILE A 256 -6.23 -7.45 -7.32
C ILE A 256 -6.62 -5.99 -7.11
N THR A 257 -5.95 -5.28 -6.21
CA THR A 257 -6.34 -3.90 -5.89
C THR A 257 -5.98 -2.89 -6.98
N LEU A 258 -4.95 -3.13 -7.80
CA LEU A 258 -4.76 -2.36 -9.04
C LEU A 258 -5.87 -2.61 -10.08
N ALA A 259 -6.24 -3.88 -10.29
CA ALA A 259 -7.32 -4.24 -11.22
C ALA A 259 -8.68 -3.69 -10.77
N VAL A 260 -9.01 -3.84 -9.48
CA VAL A 260 -10.21 -3.25 -8.87
C VAL A 260 -10.15 -1.73 -8.93
N GLY A 261 -9.02 -1.09 -8.63
CA GLY A 261 -8.85 0.35 -8.74
C GLY A 261 -9.22 0.88 -10.13
N THR A 262 -8.81 0.19 -11.19
CA THR A 262 -9.19 0.52 -12.58
C THR A 262 -10.71 0.40 -12.80
N ILE A 263 -11.37 -0.60 -12.21
CA ILE A 263 -12.83 -0.75 -12.24
C ILE A 263 -13.53 0.37 -11.47
N LEU A 264 -13.04 0.73 -10.28
CA LEU A 264 -13.62 1.82 -9.46
C LEU A 264 -13.56 3.16 -10.18
N THR A 265 -12.44 3.49 -10.84
CA THR A 265 -12.31 4.71 -11.66
C THR A 265 -13.24 4.67 -12.90
N GLY A 266 -13.47 3.50 -13.49
CA GLY A 266 -14.49 3.34 -14.54
C GLY A 266 -15.92 3.65 -14.05
N ILE A 267 -16.25 3.23 -12.83
CA ILE A 267 -17.55 3.52 -12.19
C ILE A 267 -17.64 4.99 -11.75
N GLU A 268 -16.56 5.58 -11.22
CA GLU A 268 -16.44 7.01 -10.91
C GLU A 268 -16.77 7.88 -12.13
N TYR A 269 -16.19 7.56 -13.30
CA TYR A 269 -16.45 8.26 -14.55
C TYR A 269 -17.90 8.07 -15.02
N ALA A 270 -18.45 6.85 -14.91
CA ALA A 270 -19.84 6.57 -15.28
C ALA A 270 -20.85 7.32 -14.40
N LEU A 271 -20.59 7.46 -13.10
CA LEU A 271 -21.44 8.20 -12.16
C LEU A 271 -21.33 9.72 -12.33
N SER A 272 -20.12 10.23 -12.59
CA SER A 272 -19.87 11.68 -12.71
C SER A 272 -19.97 12.25 -14.13
N GLY A 273 -20.15 11.39 -15.14
CA GLY A 273 -19.99 11.75 -16.55
C GLY A 273 -18.58 12.26 -16.90
N GLN A 274 -17.58 11.98 -16.04
CA GLN A 274 -16.22 12.52 -16.11
C GLN A 274 -16.13 14.07 -16.07
N ASN A 275 -17.15 14.76 -15.54
CA ASN A 275 -17.21 16.22 -15.50
C ASN A 275 -16.81 16.80 -14.14
N THR A 276 -16.11 17.94 -14.15
CA THR A 276 -15.87 18.75 -12.95
C THR A 276 -17.15 19.49 -12.55
N THR A 277 -17.54 19.41 -11.27
CA THR A 277 -18.76 20.03 -10.72
C THR A 277 -18.39 21.02 -9.63
N TYR A 278 -18.85 22.26 -9.72
CA TYR A 278 -18.43 23.37 -8.83
C TYR A 278 -19.54 23.89 -7.89
N SER A 279 -20.74 23.32 -7.95
CA SER A 279 -21.91 23.81 -7.21
C SER A 279 -22.98 22.71 -7.07
N GLY A 280 -24.09 23.01 -6.39
CA GLY A 280 -25.23 22.09 -6.21
C GLY A 280 -25.16 21.21 -4.95
N PHE A 281 -24.03 21.16 -4.26
CA PHE A 281 -23.91 20.43 -2.99
C PHE A 281 -24.73 21.08 -1.86
N PRO A 282 -25.52 20.31 -1.08
CA PRO A 282 -26.27 20.86 0.06
C PRO A 282 -25.36 21.50 1.13
N GLU A 283 -25.76 22.65 1.66
CA GLU A 283 -24.98 23.39 2.68
C GLU A 283 -24.74 22.55 3.96
N ALA A 284 -25.70 21.71 4.34
CA ALA A 284 -25.56 20.78 5.47
C ALA A 284 -24.46 19.71 5.23
N PHE A 285 -24.20 19.35 3.98
CA PHE A 285 -23.09 18.45 3.62
C PHE A 285 -21.74 19.18 3.59
N THR A 286 -21.68 20.40 3.08
CA THR A 286 -20.42 21.16 3.02
C THR A 286 -19.94 21.60 4.42
N LYS A 287 -20.86 21.82 5.36
CA LYS A 287 -20.57 22.03 6.79
C LYS A 287 -19.89 20.85 7.50
N ILE A 288 -19.91 19.64 6.93
CA ILE A 288 -19.22 18.48 7.53
C ILE A 288 -17.71 18.71 7.60
N ALA A 289 -17.09 19.24 6.54
CA ALA A 289 -15.66 19.59 6.53
C ALA A 289 -15.40 21.09 6.75
N LYS A 290 -16.28 21.98 6.27
CA LYS A 290 -16.13 23.44 6.41
C LYS A 290 -16.58 24.02 7.76
N GLY A 291 -17.35 23.28 8.54
CA GLY A 291 -17.74 23.73 9.88
C GLY A 291 -16.54 23.81 10.81
N GLU A 292 -16.63 24.66 11.82
CA GLU A 292 -15.59 24.87 12.83
C GLU A 292 -16.07 24.39 14.20
N LEU A 293 -15.17 23.76 14.95
CA LEU A 293 -15.39 23.34 16.33
C LEU A 293 -14.16 23.74 17.16
N LEU A 294 -14.39 24.50 18.23
CA LEU A 294 -13.32 25.06 19.09
C LEU A 294 -12.28 25.90 18.32
N GLY A 295 -12.69 26.57 17.23
CA GLY A 295 -11.79 27.39 16.39
C GLY A 295 -10.85 26.57 15.50
N LEU A 296 -11.23 25.34 15.17
CA LEU A 296 -10.53 24.46 14.22
C LEU A 296 -11.53 23.81 13.27
N SER A 297 -11.16 23.63 12.00
CA SER A 297 -11.97 22.86 11.02
C SER A 297 -12.39 21.47 11.55
N ASN A 298 -13.67 21.13 11.36
CA ASN A 298 -14.25 19.81 11.62
C ASN A 298 -13.47 18.66 10.96
N LEU A 299 -12.77 18.91 9.86
CA LEU A 299 -11.93 17.90 9.20
C LEU A 299 -10.82 17.42 10.13
N ILE A 300 -10.18 18.32 10.90
CA ILE A 300 -9.15 17.98 11.89
C ILE A 300 -9.73 17.03 12.95
N TRP A 301 -10.93 17.35 13.47
CA TRP A 301 -11.61 16.54 14.48
C TRP A 301 -12.00 15.16 13.95
N ILE A 302 -12.54 15.07 12.73
CA ILE A 302 -12.89 13.79 12.10
C ILE A 302 -11.63 12.95 11.86
N ALA A 303 -10.53 13.56 11.41
CA ALA A 303 -9.26 12.87 11.22
C ALA A 303 -8.65 12.35 12.54
N ALA A 304 -8.73 13.14 13.61
CA ALA A 304 -8.30 12.74 14.95
C ALA A 304 -9.17 11.57 15.48
N VAL A 305 -10.50 11.64 15.33
CA VAL A 305 -11.41 10.57 15.77
C VAL A 305 -11.14 9.26 15.02
N VAL A 306 -10.97 9.30 13.69
CA VAL A 306 -10.63 8.09 12.91
C VAL A 306 -9.25 7.53 13.32
N ALA A 307 -8.24 8.38 13.50
CA ALA A 307 -6.92 7.95 13.96
C ALA A 307 -6.98 7.29 15.35
N ILE A 308 -7.78 7.83 16.28
CA ILE A 308 -8.02 7.24 17.60
C ILE A 308 -8.75 5.89 17.48
N ILE A 309 -9.79 5.78 16.65
CA ILE A 309 -10.53 4.52 16.45
C ILE A 309 -9.61 3.42 15.89
N ILE A 310 -8.79 3.73 14.88
CA ILE A 310 -7.87 2.76 14.29
C ILE A 310 -6.71 2.41 15.24
N TRP A 311 -6.21 3.36 16.03
CA TRP A 311 -5.25 3.08 17.11
C TRP A 311 -5.84 2.18 18.19
N LEU A 312 -7.08 2.43 18.65
CA LEU A 312 -7.75 1.55 19.60
C LEU A 312 -7.92 0.14 19.01
N LEU A 313 -8.31 0.03 17.74
CA LEU A 313 -8.41 -1.26 17.04
C LEU A 313 -7.08 -2.02 17.04
N LEU A 314 -5.99 -1.41 16.55
CA LEU A 314 -4.71 -2.09 16.35
C LEU A 314 -3.92 -2.29 17.66
N GLU A 315 -3.87 -1.30 18.55
CA GLU A 315 -3.05 -1.34 19.77
C GLU A 315 -3.79 -1.84 21.02
N ARG A 316 -5.14 -1.80 21.07
CA ARG A 316 -5.90 -2.12 22.30
C ARG A 316 -6.84 -3.32 22.19
N THR A 317 -7.30 -3.73 21.00
CA THR A 317 -8.18 -4.90 20.85
C THR A 317 -7.44 -6.21 20.57
N GLU A 318 -8.15 -7.33 20.67
CA GLU A 318 -7.64 -8.63 20.21
C GLU A 318 -7.44 -8.67 18.70
N ILE A 319 -8.34 -8.02 17.94
CA ILE A 319 -8.35 -7.97 16.47
C ILE A 319 -7.01 -7.43 15.98
N GLY A 320 -6.51 -6.35 16.59
CA GLY A 320 -5.19 -5.79 16.32
C GLY A 320 -4.06 -6.80 16.57
N ARG A 321 -4.03 -7.45 17.75
CA ARG A 321 -3.02 -8.48 18.07
C ARG A 321 -3.01 -9.62 17.04
N TYR A 322 -4.18 -10.08 16.60
CA TYR A 322 -4.29 -11.09 15.56
C TYR A 322 -3.85 -10.59 14.18
N MET A 323 -4.10 -9.33 13.83
CA MET A 323 -3.61 -8.71 12.59
C MET A 323 -2.07 -8.63 12.56
N TYR A 324 -1.43 -8.22 13.66
CA TYR A 324 0.04 -8.25 13.78
C TYR A 324 0.59 -9.68 13.66
N ALA A 325 -0.04 -10.67 14.30
CA ALA A 325 0.38 -12.08 14.19
C ALA A 325 0.28 -12.63 12.76
N ILE A 326 -0.74 -12.21 11.99
CA ILE A 326 -0.90 -12.56 10.57
C ILE A 326 0.25 -12.00 9.72
N GLY A 327 0.69 -10.77 10.00
CA GLY A 327 1.82 -10.16 9.30
C GLY A 327 3.17 -10.84 9.57
N GLY A 328 3.37 -11.33 10.80
CA GLY A 328 4.58 -12.07 11.17
C GLY A 328 4.64 -13.47 10.55
N ASN A 329 3.58 -14.28 10.72
CA ASN A 329 3.47 -15.59 10.05
C ASN A 329 1.99 -16.02 9.93
N PRO A 330 1.37 -15.94 8.73
CA PRO A 330 -0.05 -16.25 8.55
C PRO A 330 -0.36 -17.75 8.65
N GLU A 331 0.62 -18.63 8.46
CA GLU A 331 0.44 -20.08 8.63
C GLU A 331 0.45 -20.45 10.12
N ALA A 332 1.43 -19.95 10.88
CA ALA A 332 1.47 -20.13 12.34
C ALA A 332 0.24 -19.51 13.02
N ALA A 333 -0.19 -18.31 12.61
CA ALA A 333 -1.43 -17.71 13.10
C ALA A 333 -2.65 -18.61 12.85
N ARG A 334 -2.76 -19.23 11.65
CA ARG A 334 -3.85 -20.16 11.33
C ARG A 334 -3.81 -21.43 12.19
N LEU A 335 -2.63 -21.99 12.43
CA LEU A 335 -2.44 -23.17 13.29
C LEU A 335 -2.79 -22.86 14.75
N SER A 336 -2.51 -21.64 15.22
CA SER A 336 -2.97 -21.10 16.52
C SER A 336 -4.45 -20.66 16.53
N GLY A 337 -5.28 -21.12 15.58
CA GLY A 337 -6.73 -20.90 15.55
C GLY A 337 -7.20 -19.53 15.07
N VAL A 338 -6.30 -18.62 14.65
CA VAL A 338 -6.67 -17.28 14.18
C VAL A 338 -7.45 -17.37 12.88
N ARG A 339 -8.56 -16.63 12.78
CA ARG A 339 -9.43 -16.57 11.59
C ARG A 339 -8.84 -15.66 10.50
N VAL A 340 -7.62 -15.99 10.04
CA VAL A 340 -6.79 -15.18 9.13
C VAL A 340 -7.57 -14.59 7.95
N ARG A 341 -8.39 -15.41 7.27
CA ARG A 341 -9.17 -14.95 6.12
C ARG A 341 -10.17 -13.85 6.46
N GLY A 342 -10.92 -13.99 7.56
CA GLY A 342 -11.91 -13.00 7.99
C GLY A 342 -11.28 -11.68 8.43
N LEU A 343 -10.10 -11.74 9.08
CA LEU A 343 -9.36 -10.55 9.50
C LEU A 343 -8.79 -9.78 8.30
N ARG A 344 -8.31 -10.47 7.26
CA ARG A 344 -7.96 -9.84 5.97
C ARG A 344 -9.15 -9.12 5.35
N VAL A 345 -10.32 -9.78 5.26
CA VAL A 345 -11.55 -9.14 4.74
C VAL A 345 -11.90 -7.88 5.54
N LEU A 346 -11.86 -7.95 6.87
CA LEU A 346 -12.12 -6.80 7.74
C LEU A 346 -11.14 -5.64 7.47
N GLY A 347 -9.86 -5.94 7.24
CA GLY A 347 -8.85 -4.92 6.86
C GLY A 347 -9.21 -4.17 5.57
N PHE A 348 -9.56 -4.89 4.50
CA PHE A 348 -9.97 -4.26 3.23
C PHE A 348 -11.29 -3.48 3.35
N VAL A 349 -12.23 -3.92 4.19
CA VAL A 349 -13.45 -3.14 4.51
C VAL A 349 -13.11 -1.83 5.23
N ILE A 350 -12.21 -1.87 6.23
CA ILE A 350 -11.77 -0.67 6.94
C ILE A 350 -11.07 0.32 5.99
N VAL A 351 -10.16 -0.18 5.14
CA VAL A 351 -9.49 0.63 4.11
C VAL A 351 -10.49 1.33 3.21
N ALA A 352 -11.45 0.59 2.63
CA ALA A 352 -12.46 1.17 1.75
C ALA A 352 -13.36 2.20 2.46
N ILE A 353 -13.73 1.96 3.72
CA ILE A 353 -14.46 2.94 4.55
C ILE A 353 -13.64 4.21 4.74
N THR A 354 -12.35 4.12 5.10
CA THR A 354 -11.49 5.31 5.28
C THR A 354 -11.29 6.09 3.97
N ALA A 355 -11.16 5.42 2.84
CA ALA A 355 -11.14 6.07 1.52
C ALA A 355 -12.46 6.79 1.19
N ALA A 356 -13.60 6.21 1.54
CA ALA A 356 -14.91 6.84 1.35
C ALA A 356 -15.10 8.08 2.24
N ILE A 357 -14.63 8.03 3.50
CA ILE A 357 -14.58 9.22 4.38
C ILE A 357 -13.75 10.32 3.71
N VAL A 358 -12.56 10.00 3.18
CA VAL A 358 -11.70 10.98 2.50
C VAL A 358 -12.36 11.59 1.26
N GLY A 359 -13.01 10.78 0.40
CA GLY A 359 -13.75 11.29 -0.76
C GLY A 359 -14.86 12.26 -0.37
N LEU A 360 -15.68 11.88 0.62
CA LEU A 360 -16.75 12.74 1.15
C LEU A 360 -16.21 14.04 1.78
N LEU A 361 -15.13 13.97 2.56
CA LEU A 361 -14.53 15.15 3.19
C LEU A 361 -13.90 16.11 2.18
N LEU A 362 -13.20 15.60 1.16
CA LEU A 362 -12.61 16.45 0.12
C LEU A 362 -13.69 17.19 -0.67
N THR A 363 -14.75 16.48 -1.11
CA THR A 363 -15.89 17.09 -1.81
C THR A 363 -16.69 18.06 -0.92
N SER A 364 -16.81 17.78 0.38
CA SER A 364 -17.41 18.70 1.36
C SER A 364 -16.56 19.98 1.51
N GLN A 365 -15.24 19.83 1.68
CA GLN A 365 -14.26 20.90 1.90
C GLN A 365 -14.11 21.83 0.70
N SER A 366 -14.02 21.30 -0.51
CA SER A 366 -13.98 22.13 -1.73
C SER A 366 -15.37 22.65 -2.11
N SER A 367 -16.43 21.92 -1.72
CA SER A 367 -17.79 22.05 -2.30
C SER A 367 -17.80 21.86 -3.81
N SER A 368 -16.88 21.03 -4.30
CA SER A 368 -16.67 20.70 -5.71
C SER A 368 -16.17 19.27 -5.89
N TYR A 369 -16.23 18.77 -7.12
CA TYR A 369 -15.67 17.48 -7.51
C TYR A 369 -14.90 17.65 -8.82
N ALA A 370 -13.77 16.96 -8.92
CA ALA A 370 -13.05 16.72 -10.17
C ALA A 370 -12.71 15.22 -10.25
N PRO A 371 -12.74 14.59 -11.45
CA PRO A 371 -12.36 13.19 -11.61
C PRO A 371 -10.92 12.91 -11.17
N ASN A 372 -10.67 11.70 -10.65
CA ASN A 372 -9.40 11.22 -10.10
C ASN A 372 -8.96 11.89 -8.78
N LEU A 373 -9.91 12.45 -8.02
CA LEU A 373 -9.66 13.23 -6.79
C LEU A 373 -8.72 12.53 -5.77
N GLY A 374 -8.71 11.20 -5.74
CA GLY A 374 -7.91 10.40 -4.82
C GLY A 374 -6.51 9.99 -5.27
N ILE A 375 -6.17 10.08 -6.57
CA ILE A 375 -4.85 9.67 -7.06
C ILE A 375 -3.69 10.42 -6.36
N PRO A 376 -3.77 11.75 -6.11
CA PRO A 376 -2.71 12.48 -5.41
C PRO A 376 -2.42 11.98 -3.99
N TYR A 377 -3.38 11.35 -3.31
CA TYR A 377 -3.25 10.92 -1.92
C TYR A 377 -2.67 9.50 -1.76
N LEU A 378 -2.71 8.69 -2.83
CA LEU A 378 -2.30 7.27 -2.81
C LEU A 378 -0.84 7.09 -2.36
N LEU A 379 0.11 7.66 -3.11
CA LEU A 379 1.54 7.47 -2.85
C LEU A 379 2.03 8.19 -1.57
N PRO A 380 1.59 9.43 -1.25
CA PRO A 380 1.93 10.07 0.02
C PRO A 380 1.41 9.33 1.25
N ALA A 381 0.23 8.67 1.18
CA ALA A 381 -0.25 7.84 2.30
C ALA A 381 0.65 6.62 2.53
N PHE A 382 1.04 5.89 1.47
CA PHE A 382 2.07 4.84 1.59
C PHE A 382 3.39 5.38 2.15
N ALA A 383 3.86 6.54 1.68
CA ALA A 383 5.09 7.17 2.17
C ALA A 383 5.03 7.48 3.67
N ALA A 384 3.92 8.03 4.17
CA ALA A 384 3.71 8.30 5.58
C ALA A 384 3.73 7.03 6.44
N VAL A 385 3.06 5.95 6.01
CA VAL A 385 3.02 4.68 6.75
C VAL A 385 4.40 4.00 6.77
N PHE A 386 5.09 3.92 5.63
CA PHE A 386 6.44 3.34 5.55
C PHE A 386 7.49 4.12 6.34
N LEU A 387 7.40 5.46 6.36
CA LEU A 387 8.27 6.31 7.16
C LEU A 387 7.93 6.20 8.66
N GLY A 388 6.65 6.10 9.01
CA GLY A 388 6.16 5.89 10.37
C GLY A 388 6.57 4.55 11.01
N ALA A 389 6.75 3.50 10.19
CA ALA A 389 7.21 2.17 10.63
C ALA A 389 8.64 2.16 11.21
N ALA A 390 9.39 3.25 11.09
CA ALA A 390 10.73 3.37 11.69
C ALA A 390 10.73 3.90 13.15
N VAL A 391 9.64 4.55 13.62
CA VAL A 391 9.68 5.40 14.82
C VAL A 391 9.66 4.62 16.15
N PHE A 392 8.60 3.85 16.39
CA PHE A 392 8.32 3.28 17.72
C PHE A 392 8.68 1.80 17.83
N ARG A 393 8.42 1.04 16.76
CA ARG A 393 8.73 -0.38 16.63
C ARG A 393 9.40 -0.58 15.25
N PRO A 394 10.73 -0.45 15.14
CA PRO A 394 11.41 -0.44 13.84
C PRO A 394 11.11 -1.71 13.03
N GLY A 395 10.48 -1.54 11.88
CA GLY A 395 10.08 -2.62 10.98
C GLY A 395 8.61 -3.05 11.09
N GLU A 396 7.89 -2.63 12.13
CA GLU A 396 6.44 -2.81 12.29
C GLU A 396 5.67 -1.52 11.93
N PHE A 397 4.67 -1.65 11.06
CA PHE A 397 3.69 -0.59 10.83
C PHE A 397 2.88 -0.34 12.10
N ASN A 398 2.65 0.93 12.45
CA ASN A 398 1.98 1.30 13.69
C ASN A 398 1.30 2.68 13.54
N VAL A 399 0.17 2.90 14.22
CA VAL A 399 -0.66 4.10 13.98
C VAL A 399 0.03 5.37 14.45
N ALA A 400 0.69 5.35 15.62
CA ALA A 400 1.38 6.51 16.17
C ALA A 400 2.53 7.00 15.27
N GLY A 401 3.33 6.08 14.70
CA GLY A 401 4.36 6.41 13.71
C GLY A 401 3.75 6.94 12.41
N THR A 402 2.62 6.37 11.97
CA THR A 402 1.88 6.84 10.78
C THR A 402 1.42 8.28 10.94
N VAL A 403 0.88 8.66 12.11
CA VAL A 403 0.50 10.05 12.42
C VAL A 403 1.69 11.01 12.24
N ILE A 404 2.86 10.66 12.77
CA ILE A 404 4.09 11.46 12.62
C ILE A 404 4.52 11.53 11.16
N GLY A 405 4.46 10.42 10.42
CA GLY A 405 4.79 10.38 8.99
C GLY A 405 3.91 11.30 8.14
N VAL A 406 2.61 11.37 8.42
CA VAL A 406 1.69 12.29 7.74
C VAL A 406 1.97 13.74 8.11
N LEU A 407 2.14 14.04 9.40
CA LEU A 407 2.43 15.41 9.86
C LEU A 407 3.78 15.92 9.32
N PHE A 408 4.79 15.04 9.19
CA PHE A 408 6.07 15.34 8.56
C PHE A 408 5.91 15.74 7.08
N LEU A 409 5.20 14.93 6.30
CA LEU A 409 4.94 15.23 4.89
C LEU A 409 4.08 16.50 4.72
N GLY A 410 3.12 16.75 5.62
CA GLY A 410 2.32 17.97 5.67
C GLY A 410 3.13 19.23 5.97
N VAL A 411 4.02 19.17 6.98
CA VAL A 411 4.97 20.27 7.30
C VAL A 411 5.89 20.56 6.11
N ILE A 412 6.40 19.54 5.44
CA ILE A 412 7.23 19.71 4.24
C ILE A 412 6.42 20.32 3.09
N GLN A 413 5.22 19.82 2.81
CA GLN A 413 4.37 20.34 1.74
C GLN A 413 4.05 21.82 1.95
N THR A 414 3.57 22.20 3.14
CA THR A 414 3.25 23.60 3.45
C THR A 414 4.50 24.48 3.50
N GLY A 415 5.60 24.01 4.08
CA GLY A 415 6.87 24.74 4.14
C GLY A 415 7.46 25.05 2.76
N LEU A 416 7.53 24.06 1.87
CA LEU A 416 7.98 24.25 0.49
C LEU A 416 7.00 25.15 -0.31
N THR A 417 5.70 25.04 -0.05
CA THR A 417 4.68 25.93 -0.66
C THR A 417 4.86 27.39 -0.21
N MET A 418 5.16 27.64 1.07
CA MET A 418 5.46 28.98 1.59
C MET A 418 6.78 29.58 1.08
N LEU A 419 7.67 28.76 0.53
CA LEU A 419 8.85 29.18 -0.23
C LEU A 419 8.53 29.49 -1.71
N ASN A 420 7.27 29.37 -2.13
CA ASN A 420 6.80 29.51 -3.52
C ASN A 420 7.47 28.52 -4.50
N LEU A 421 7.83 27.32 -4.03
CA LEU A 421 8.39 26.27 -4.89
C LEU A 421 7.29 25.60 -5.71
N GLU A 422 7.59 25.32 -6.98
CA GLU A 422 6.64 24.68 -7.89
C GLU A 422 6.29 23.25 -7.48
N THR A 423 5.06 22.82 -7.76
CA THR A 423 4.50 21.52 -7.39
C THR A 423 5.36 20.33 -7.85
N TYR A 424 6.08 20.45 -8.97
CA TYR A 424 6.97 19.38 -9.44
C TYR A 424 8.17 19.14 -8.49
N LEU A 425 8.70 20.21 -7.86
CA LEU A 425 9.76 20.10 -6.86
C LEU A 425 9.23 19.48 -5.56
N ILE A 426 8.03 19.88 -5.14
CA ILE A 426 7.36 19.30 -3.96
C ILE A 426 7.15 17.80 -4.16
N ASN A 427 6.62 17.39 -5.32
CA ASN A 427 6.43 15.99 -5.68
C ASN A 427 7.76 15.21 -5.76
N LEU A 428 8.81 15.81 -6.30
CA LEU A 428 10.16 15.21 -6.38
C LEU A 428 10.75 14.98 -4.99
N VAL A 429 10.61 15.95 -4.08
CA VAL A 429 11.05 15.82 -2.67
C VAL A 429 10.24 14.75 -1.94
N GLN A 430 8.90 14.75 -2.06
CA GLN A 430 8.05 13.73 -1.44
C GLN A 430 8.35 12.31 -1.98
N GLY A 431 8.60 12.17 -3.29
CA GLY A 431 9.02 10.91 -3.91
C GLY A 431 10.40 10.45 -3.43
N GLY A 432 11.36 11.37 -3.30
CA GLY A 432 12.68 11.09 -2.73
C GLY A 432 12.62 10.64 -1.27
N ILE A 433 11.73 11.25 -0.48
CA ILE A 433 11.44 10.83 0.91
C ILE A 433 10.85 9.43 0.94
N LEU A 434 9.86 9.10 0.10
CA LEU A 434 9.29 7.75 -0.01
C LEU A 434 10.37 6.70 -0.34
N VAL A 435 11.20 6.94 -1.36
CA VAL A 435 12.29 6.02 -1.74
C VAL A 435 13.26 5.83 -0.58
N THR A 436 13.66 6.92 0.08
CA THR A 436 14.57 6.88 1.24
C THR A 436 13.95 6.11 2.42
N ALA A 437 12.67 6.35 2.74
CA ALA A 437 11.94 5.69 3.81
C ALA A 437 11.88 4.16 3.60
N VAL A 438 11.53 3.73 2.38
CA VAL A 438 11.46 2.30 2.03
C VAL A 438 12.85 1.66 2.08
N LEU A 439 13.89 2.31 1.56
CA LEU A 439 15.26 1.78 1.61
C LEU A 439 15.79 1.66 3.05
N VAL A 440 15.60 2.69 3.89
CA VAL A 440 16.01 2.66 5.31
C VAL A 440 15.24 1.58 6.08
N SER A 441 13.92 1.47 5.86
CA SER A 441 13.10 0.42 6.48
C SER A 441 13.57 -0.99 6.11
N ARG A 442 13.88 -1.23 4.82
CA ARG A 442 14.45 -2.51 4.34
C ARG A 442 15.82 -2.84 4.93
N LEU A 443 16.68 -1.85 5.14
CA LEU A 443 18.00 -2.03 5.76
C LEU A 443 17.88 -2.32 7.27
N GLY A 444 16.94 -1.67 7.96
CA GLY A 444 16.62 -1.98 9.36
C GLY A 444 16.10 -3.41 9.52
N GLN A 445 15.14 -3.84 8.70
CA GLN A 445 14.61 -5.21 8.71
C GLN A 445 15.71 -6.27 8.55
N ARG A 446 16.64 -6.08 7.60
CA ARG A 446 17.78 -6.98 7.36
C ARG A 446 18.82 -7.03 8.49
N SER A 447 18.72 -6.15 9.48
CA SER A 447 19.64 -6.10 10.62
C SER A 447 19.07 -6.78 11.87
N ALA A 448 17.85 -7.32 11.79
CA ALA A 448 17.13 -8.02 12.86
C ALA A 448 16.86 -9.50 12.53
N THR A 449 17.34 -9.99 11.39
CA THR A 449 17.21 -11.36 10.87
C THR A 449 18.58 -11.95 10.56
#